data_AF-A0A7X9P933-F1
#
_entry.id   AF-A0A7X9P933-F1
#
_cell.length_a   1.000
_cell.length_b   1.000
_cell.length_c   1.000
_cell.angle_alpha   90.00
_cell.angle_beta   90.00
_cell.angle_gamma   90.00
#
_symmetry.space_group_name_H-M   'P 1'
#
loop_
_entity.id
_entity.type
_entity.pdbx_description
1 polymer ?
#
loop_
_entity_poly.entity_id
_entity_poly.type
_entity_poly.pdbx_seq_one_letter_code
_entity_poly.pdbx_strand_id
1 'polypeptide(L)'
;PPPEPPPPEPPPPGADTDLREAFGWAAVGIACAAGATGAVMGGLAAYEDAEIEDAADGTPWTEIAEREDRRDTFLVAMGATLGAAVALAAAGTMLLVSGEPDDAPQPITVAPVGAPDAAGMVLTWRF
;
A
#
# COMPACT_ATOMS: atom_id res chain seq x y z
N PRO A 1 34.40 -50.28 -1.80
CA PRO A 1 33.10 -49.75 -2.28
C PRO A 1 33.30 -48.26 -2.61
N PRO A 2 32.84 -47.77 -3.77
CA PRO A 2 32.89 -46.34 -4.03
C PRO A 2 32.02 -45.60 -3.00
N PRO A 3 32.41 -44.38 -2.57
CA PRO A 3 31.61 -43.58 -1.66
C PRO A 3 30.26 -43.26 -2.30
N GLU A 4 29.19 -43.41 -1.52
CA GLU A 4 27.85 -43.06 -1.97
C GLU A 4 27.78 -41.56 -2.29
N PRO A 5 27.12 -41.17 -3.39
CA PRO A 5 26.95 -39.78 -3.73
C PRO A 5 26.16 -39.07 -2.62
N PRO A 6 26.51 -37.81 -2.31
CA PRO A 6 25.80 -37.05 -1.29
C PRO A 6 24.31 -36.93 -1.63
N PRO A 7 23.44 -36.86 -0.62
CA PRO A 7 22.01 -36.68 -0.83
C PRO A 7 21.75 -35.47 -1.74
N PRO A 8 20.78 -35.57 -2.67
CA PRO A 8 20.41 -34.42 -3.50
C PRO A 8 20.01 -33.25 -2.62
N GLU A 9 20.50 -32.06 -2.96
CA GLU A 9 20.11 -30.83 -2.27
C GLU A 9 18.58 -30.67 -2.35
N PRO A 10 17.92 -30.27 -1.23
CA PRO A 10 16.50 -29.99 -1.26
C PRO A 10 16.21 -28.91 -2.31
N PRO A 11 15.10 -29.02 -3.05
CA PRO A 11 14.75 -28.02 -4.05
C PRO A 11 14.69 -26.64 -3.39
N PRO A 12 15.10 -25.57 -4.09
CA PRO A 12 14.98 -24.23 -3.56
C PRO A 12 13.52 -23.99 -3.17
N PRO A 13 13.26 -23.35 -2.01
CA PRO A 13 11.90 -23.00 -1.63
C PRO A 13 11.27 -22.25 -2.80
N GLY A 14 10.09 -22.73 -3.23
CA GLY A 14 9.32 -22.05 -4.26
C GLY A 14 9.12 -20.59 -3.84
N ALA A 15 9.20 -19.68 -4.79
CA ALA A 15 8.81 -18.29 -4.56
C ALA A 15 7.29 -18.26 -4.31
N ASP A 16 6.87 -18.65 -3.12
CA ASP A 16 5.52 -18.49 -2.64
C ASP A 16 5.30 -16.98 -2.54
N THR A 17 4.64 -16.44 -3.56
CA THR A 17 4.22 -15.04 -3.56
C THR A 17 3.28 -14.89 -2.39
N ASP A 18 3.62 -14.07 -1.40
CA ASP A 18 2.71 -13.75 -0.32
C ASP A 18 1.53 -12.99 -0.92
N LEU A 19 0.44 -13.72 -1.18
CA LEU A 19 -0.78 -13.17 -1.75
C LEU A 19 -1.31 -12.03 -0.88
N ARG A 20 -1.08 -12.07 0.44
CA ARG A 20 -1.50 -11.01 1.36
C ARG A 20 -0.75 -9.72 1.09
N GLU A 21 0.58 -9.80 0.95
CA GLU A 21 1.41 -8.66 0.59
C GLU A 21 1.02 -8.11 -0.80
N ALA A 22 0.83 -9.00 -1.78
CA ALA A 22 0.39 -8.62 -3.11
C ALA A 22 -0.97 -7.91 -3.11
N PHE A 23 -1.96 -8.41 -2.35
CA PHE A 23 -3.26 -7.77 -2.21
C PHE A 23 -3.19 -6.46 -1.42
N GLY A 24 -2.33 -6.37 -0.40
CA GLY A 24 -2.08 -5.16 0.36
C GLY A 24 -1.59 -4.02 -0.53
N TRP A 25 -0.56 -4.28 -1.34
CA TRP A 25 -0.04 -3.31 -2.29
C TRP A 25 -1.02 -2.99 -3.42
N ALA A 26 -1.75 -3.97 -3.94
CA ALA A 26 -2.79 -3.72 -4.94
C ALA A 26 -3.87 -2.79 -4.39
N ALA A 27 -4.32 -2.99 -3.15
CA ALA A 27 -5.32 -2.13 -2.51
C ALA A 27 -4.80 -0.70 -2.33
N VAL A 28 -3.54 -0.50 -1.91
CA VAL A 28 -2.91 0.82 -1.82
C VAL A 28 -2.79 1.48 -3.20
N GLY A 29 -2.42 0.73 -4.23
CA GLY A 29 -2.34 1.24 -5.60
C GLY A 29 -3.70 1.74 -6.12
N ILE A 30 -4.76 0.96 -5.91
CA ILE A 30 -6.13 1.35 -6.29
C ILE A 30 -6.58 2.56 -5.46
N ALA A 31 -6.23 2.63 -4.16
CA ALA A 31 -6.54 3.77 -3.33
C ALA A 31 -5.94 5.07 -3.87
N CYS A 32 -4.67 5.06 -4.29
CA CYS A 32 -4.03 6.22 -4.91
C CYS A 32 -4.74 6.66 -6.19
N ALA A 33 -5.12 5.71 -7.04
CA ALA A 33 -5.85 6.00 -8.28
C ALA A 33 -7.23 6.62 -7.99
N ALA A 34 -8.00 6.03 -7.07
CA ALA A 34 -9.29 6.55 -6.66
C ALA A 34 -9.18 7.94 -6.02
N GLY A 35 -8.15 8.18 -5.20
CA GLY A 35 -7.88 9.48 -4.59
C GLY A 35 -7.55 10.55 -5.64
N ALA A 36 -6.74 10.22 -6.65
CA ALA A 36 -6.43 11.12 -7.75
C ALA A 36 -7.68 11.46 -8.59
N THR A 37 -8.54 10.47 -8.88
CA THR A 37 -9.83 10.71 -9.53
C THR A 37 -10.71 11.63 -8.70
N GLY A 38 -10.78 11.42 -7.38
CA GLY A 38 -11.53 12.29 -6.48
C GLY A 38 -11.03 13.72 -6.49
N ALA A 39 -9.71 13.94 -6.48
CA ALA A 39 -9.12 15.27 -6.56
C ALA A 39 -9.49 16.00 -7.87
N VAL A 40 -9.50 15.30 -9.00
CA VAL A 40 -9.94 15.86 -10.29
C VAL A 40 -11.42 16.26 -10.25
N MET A 41 -12.28 15.39 -9.70
CA MET A 41 -13.71 15.69 -9.55
C MET A 41 -13.94 16.89 -8.63
N GLY A 42 -13.19 17.01 -7.53
CA GLY A 42 -13.23 18.18 -6.66
C GLY A 42 -12.79 19.46 -7.36
N GLY A 43 -11.77 19.38 -8.22
CA GLY A 43 -11.35 20.51 -9.06
C GLY A 43 -12.42 20.94 -10.06
N LEU A 44 -13.11 19.99 -10.70
CA LEU A 44 -14.23 20.29 -11.59
C LEU A 44 -15.42 20.89 -10.84
N ALA A 45 -15.73 20.40 -9.64
CA ALA A 45 -16.75 21.01 -8.78
C ALA A 45 -16.41 22.47 -8.44
N ALA A 46 -15.16 22.75 -8.05
CA ALA A 46 -14.72 24.11 -7.75
C ALA A 46 -14.76 25.03 -8.99
N TYR A 47 -14.49 24.49 -10.17
CA TYR A 47 -14.62 25.23 -11.43
C TYR A 47 -16.07 25.63 -11.71
N GLU A 48 -17.01 24.68 -11.60
CA GLU A 48 -18.44 24.98 -11.79
C GLU A 48 -18.94 25.97 -10.74
N ASP A 49 -18.49 25.86 -9.48
CA ASP A 49 -18.84 26.78 -8.40
C ASP A 49 -18.39 28.22 -8.69
N ALA A 50 -17.16 28.40 -9.21
CA ALA A 50 -16.68 29.71 -9.64
C ALA A 50 -17.49 30.28 -10.81
N GLU A 51 -17.87 29.45 -11.79
CA GLU A 51 -18.74 29.90 -12.90
C GLU A 51 -20.15 30.29 -12.42
N ILE A 52 -20.65 29.64 -11.37
CA ILE A 52 -21.93 29.99 -10.72
C ILE A 52 -21.81 31.32 -10.00
N GLU A 53 -20.75 31.53 -9.20
CA GLU A 53 -20.51 32.79 -8.48
C GLU A 53 -20.36 33.98 -9.44
N ASP A 54 -19.63 33.81 -10.54
CA ASP A 54 -19.47 34.84 -11.58
C ASP A 54 -20.79 35.15 -12.31
N ALA A 55 -21.66 34.15 -12.47
CA ALA A 55 -22.96 34.31 -13.12
C ALA A 55 -24.06 34.82 -12.17
N ALA A 56 -23.90 34.68 -10.85
CA ALA A 56 -24.97 34.92 -9.87
C ALA A 56 -25.47 36.38 -9.83
N ASP A 57 -24.72 37.33 -10.37
CA ASP A 57 -25.13 38.73 -10.42
C ASP A 57 -26.11 39.02 -11.57
N GLY A 58 -27.41 38.92 -11.26
CA GLY A 58 -28.50 39.32 -12.15
C GLY A 58 -28.93 38.27 -13.18
N THR A 59 -28.29 37.11 -13.22
CA THR A 59 -28.67 36.01 -14.13
C THR A 59 -29.85 35.22 -13.57
N PRO A 60 -30.85 34.83 -14.39
CA PRO A 60 -31.96 33.99 -13.96
C PRO A 60 -31.50 32.61 -13.50
N TRP A 61 -32.08 32.11 -12.41
CA TRP A 61 -31.78 30.78 -11.85
C TRP A 61 -31.82 29.64 -12.87
N THR A 62 -32.74 29.68 -13.84
CA THR A 62 -32.87 28.65 -14.87
C THR A 62 -31.63 28.49 -15.75
N GLU A 63 -30.79 29.52 -15.85
CA GLU A 63 -29.55 29.48 -16.62
C GLU A 63 -28.36 28.94 -15.79
N ILE A 64 -28.48 28.92 -14.46
CA ILE A 64 -27.45 28.48 -13.52
C ILE A 64 -27.73 27.05 -13.02
N ALA A 65 -28.99 26.62 -13.00
CA ALA A 65 -29.42 25.34 -12.44
C ALA A 65 -28.69 24.12 -13.03
N GLU A 66 -28.36 24.13 -14.34
CA GLU A 66 -27.61 23.03 -14.95
C GLU A 66 -26.17 22.94 -14.42
N ARG A 67 -25.53 24.09 -14.14
CA ARG A 67 -24.19 24.13 -13.56
C ARG A 67 -24.18 23.66 -12.12
N GLU A 68 -25.19 24.04 -11.33
CA GLU A 68 -25.33 23.55 -9.97
C GLU A 68 -25.51 22.03 -9.92
N ASP A 69 -26.36 21.46 -10.79
CA ASP A 69 -26.55 20.01 -10.86
C ASP A 69 -25.23 19.29 -11.23
N ARG A 70 -24.44 19.89 -12.11
CA ARG A 70 -23.13 19.36 -12.49
C ARG A 70 -22.10 19.47 -11.35
N ARG A 71 -22.05 20.61 -10.65
CA ARG A 71 -21.22 20.81 -9.45
C ARG A 71 -21.56 19.75 -8.41
N ASP A 72 -22.83 19.57 -8.10
CA ASP A 72 -23.29 18.62 -7.10
C ASP A 72 -22.96 17.18 -7.52
N THR A 73 -23.11 16.85 -8.80
CA THR A 73 -22.68 15.56 -9.35
C THR A 73 -21.18 15.33 -9.14
N PHE A 74 -20.34 16.33 -9.43
CA PHE A 74 -18.90 16.24 -9.20
C PHE A 74 -18.53 16.12 -7.73
N LEU A 75 -19.22 16.82 -6.82
CA LEU A 75 -19.03 16.70 -5.37
C LEU A 75 -19.40 15.30 -4.87
N VAL A 76 -20.50 14.71 -5.35
CA VAL A 76 -20.88 13.34 -5.01
C VAL A 76 -19.84 12.35 -5.53
N ALA A 77 -19.39 12.51 -6.77
CA ALA A 77 -18.35 11.66 -7.37
C ALA A 77 -17.02 11.76 -6.62
N MET A 78 -16.62 12.98 -6.23
CA MET A 78 -15.44 13.22 -5.38
C MET A 78 -15.59 12.49 -4.04
N GLY A 79 -16.72 12.68 -3.34
CA GLY A 79 -16.95 12.06 -2.04
C GLY A 79 -16.90 10.52 -2.11
N ALA A 80 -17.53 9.93 -3.13
CA ALA A 80 -17.53 8.49 -3.33
C ALA A 80 -16.13 7.93 -3.59
N THR A 81 -15.35 8.60 -4.45
CA THR A 81 -14.00 8.16 -4.83
C THR A 81 -12.97 8.36 -3.71
N LEU A 82 -13.02 9.49 -2.99
CA LEU A 82 -12.20 9.71 -1.80
C LEU A 82 -12.56 8.74 -0.67
N GLY A 83 -13.84 8.49 -0.45
CA GLY A 83 -14.30 7.50 0.53
C GLY A 83 -13.77 6.10 0.22
N ALA A 84 -13.87 5.67 -1.03
CA ALA A 84 -13.31 4.40 -1.49
C ALA A 84 -11.79 4.36 -1.36
N ALA A 85 -11.09 5.44 -1.71
CA ALA A 85 -9.64 5.55 -1.58
C ALA A 85 -9.19 5.36 -0.12
N VAL A 86 -9.82 6.07 0.81
CA VAL A 86 -9.49 5.95 2.25
C VAL A 86 -9.75 4.53 2.76
N ALA A 87 -10.87 3.92 2.38
CA ALA A 87 -11.20 2.56 2.79
C ALA A 87 -10.18 1.53 2.26
N LEU A 88 -9.80 1.63 0.98
CA LEU A 88 -8.82 0.75 0.36
C LEU A 88 -7.41 0.96 0.92
N ALA A 89 -7.00 2.20 1.18
CA ALA A 89 -5.72 2.50 1.81
C ALA A 89 -5.66 1.90 3.22
N ALA A 90 -6.72 2.04 4.01
CA ALA A 90 -6.81 1.45 5.34
C ALA A 90 -6.75 -0.09 5.29
N ALA A 91 -7.55 -0.71 4.44
CA ALA A 91 -7.56 -2.17 4.26
C ALA A 91 -6.20 -2.70 3.77
N GLY A 92 -5.60 -2.05 2.77
CA GLY A 92 -4.30 -2.42 2.24
C GLY A 92 -3.19 -2.29 3.28
N THR A 93 -3.18 -1.19 4.04
CA THR A 93 -2.20 -0.99 5.13
C THR A 93 -2.38 -2.03 6.23
N MET A 94 -3.62 -2.38 6.61
CA MET A 94 -3.88 -3.43 7.59
C MET A 94 -3.35 -4.79 7.11
N LEU A 95 -3.54 -5.14 5.84
CA LEU A 95 -3.00 -6.39 5.29
C LEU A 95 -1.47 -6.42 5.33
N LEU A 96 -0.81 -5.29 5.05
CA LEU A 96 0.65 -5.18 5.09
C LEU A 96 1.21 -5.23 6.53
N VAL A 97 0.54 -4.60 7.49
CA VAL A 97 1.03 -4.48 8.88
C VAL A 97 0.74 -5.71 9.73
N SER A 98 -0.27 -6.52 9.40
CA SER A 98 -0.69 -7.67 10.24
C SER A 98 0.26 -8.88 10.17
N GLY A 99 1.47 -8.74 9.63
CA GLY A 99 2.43 -9.85 9.55
C GLY A 99 3.01 -10.16 10.92
N GLU A 100 3.11 -11.44 11.28
CA GLU A 100 3.95 -11.82 12.41
C GLU A 100 5.38 -11.32 12.12
N PRO A 101 6.08 -10.74 13.12
CA PRO A 101 7.49 -10.43 12.95
C PRO A 101 8.23 -11.75 12.69
N ASP A 102 8.62 -11.97 11.44
CA ASP A 102 9.38 -13.16 11.00
C ASP A 102 10.80 -13.22 11.60
N ASP A 103 11.17 -12.19 12.39
CA ASP A 103 12.38 -12.18 13.21
C ASP A 103 12.17 -12.99 14.51
N ALA A 104 11.97 -14.30 14.37
CA ALA A 104 12.58 -15.18 15.36
C ALA A 104 14.09 -14.92 15.28
N PRO A 105 14.77 -14.48 16.36
CA PRO A 105 16.20 -14.18 16.30
C PRO A 105 16.95 -15.43 15.85
N GLN A 106 17.37 -15.43 14.58
CA GLN A 106 18.16 -16.52 14.02
C GLN A 106 19.50 -16.51 14.77
N PRO A 107 19.86 -17.58 15.49
CA PRO A 107 21.15 -17.62 16.16
C PRO A 107 22.24 -17.56 15.09
N ILE A 108 22.96 -16.43 15.02
CA ILE A 108 24.14 -16.28 14.18
C ILE A 108 25.15 -17.31 14.66
N THR A 109 25.26 -18.42 13.94
CA THR A 109 26.26 -19.45 14.22
C THR A 109 27.54 -19.05 13.49
N VAL A 110 28.39 -18.28 14.15
CA VAL A 110 29.75 -18.03 13.67
C VAL A 110 30.51 -19.34 13.82
N ALA A 111 30.71 -20.07 12.72
CA ALA A 111 31.67 -21.16 12.72
C ALA A 111 33.04 -20.56 13.08
N PRO A 112 33.76 -21.11 14.08
CA PRO A 112 35.11 -20.64 14.37
C PRO A 112 35.95 -20.86 13.12
N VAL A 113 36.34 -19.77 12.45
CA VAL A 113 37.42 -19.80 11.47
C VAL A 113 38.62 -20.30 12.27
N GLY A 114 39.09 -21.50 11.94
CA GLY A 114 40.17 -22.16 12.66
C GLY A 114 41.43 -21.31 12.67
N ALA A 115 41.56 -20.46 13.68
CA ALA A 115 42.84 -20.04 14.19
C ALA A 115 43.27 -21.14 15.17
N PRO A 116 44.44 -21.78 14.98
CA PRO A 116 44.89 -22.90 15.81
C PRO A 116 45.24 -22.51 17.26
N ASP A 117 44.79 -21.37 17.78
CA ASP A 117 45.13 -20.93 19.13
C ASP A 117 44.16 -19.84 19.65
N ALA A 118 42.93 -20.21 20.01
CA ALA A 118 42.10 -19.44 20.94
C ALA A 118 40.92 -20.29 21.40
N ALA A 119 41.13 -21.07 22.46
CA ALA A 119 40.06 -21.72 23.18
C ALA A 119 39.07 -20.68 23.73
N GLY A 120 37.82 -20.76 23.28
CA GLY A 120 36.63 -20.36 24.01
C GLY A 120 36.48 -18.89 24.40
N MET A 121 35.88 -18.08 23.53
CA MET A 121 35.10 -16.92 23.97
C MET A 121 33.81 -16.81 23.16
N VAL A 122 32.70 -17.17 23.81
CA VAL A 122 31.34 -16.87 23.33
C VAL A 122 30.94 -15.53 23.93
N LEU A 123 30.86 -14.50 23.10
CA LEU A 123 30.29 -13.19 23.47
C LEU A 123 28.79 -13.23 23.24
N THR A 124 28.00 -13.39 24.30
CA THR A 124 26.56 -13.20 24.26
C THR A 124 26.22 -11.73 24.52
N TRP A 125 25.75 -11.04 23.50
CA TRP A 125 25.13 -9.72 23.66
C TRP A 125 23.63 -9.88 23.76
N ARG A 126 23.04 -9.26 24.79
CA ARG A 126 21.59 -9.14 25.02
C ARG A 126 21.18 -7.75 24.55
N PHE A 127 20.25 -7.67 23.59
CA PHE A 127 19.40 -6.49 23.40
C PHE A 127 17.96 -6.91 23.66
#